data_AF-V5GN51-F1
#
_entry.id   AF-V5GN51-F1
#
_cell.length_a   1.000
_cell.length_b   1.000
_cell.length_c   1.000
_cell.angle_alpha   90.00
_cell.angle_beta   90.00
_cell.angle_gamma   90.00
#
_symmetry.space_group_name_H-M   'P 1'
#
loop_
_entity.id
_entity.type
_entity.pdbx_description
1 polymer ?
#
loop_
_entity_poly.entity_id
_entity_poly.type
_entity_poly.pdbx_seq_one_letter_code
_entity_poly.pdbx_strand_id
1 'polypeptide(L)'
;MEVTLNAGDLLYFPRGTIHEGRTDPESHSFHITVSVYQHTAYVDLLEHILPDALQRAAAESVEFRQGLPLNYLKHLGCVNSDSQTKERADVTNKVQSLMMTLISYADVDQAADKLGRKFMYDSMPPVLAKKEIRHTSKLDGDFMKSGKIFNRVEVGMDTQVRLLRYHCLRLVVEEDTVKLYYNTDNAKVYHGEEEQFLVISNELTPCIKKLQNSYPEFVAVEDLPNEDGIQKAQLVADLWERGLLVTNGPLLPISDESGDEDD
;
A
#
# COMPACT_ATOMS: atom_id res chain seq x y z
N MET A 1 -28.58 -6.83 -22.61
CA MET A 1 -29.41 -7.33 -21.50
C MET A 1 -30.42 -6.25 -21.19
N GLU A 2 -31.68 -6.62 -20.97
CA GLU A 2 -32.74 -5.71 -20.55
C GLU A 2 -33.34 -6.27 -19.27
N VAL A 3 -33.43 -5.46 -18.22
CA VAL A 3 -33.88 -5.88 -16.89
C VAL A 3 -34.54 -4.71 -16.16
N THR A 4 -35.57 -4.99 -15.38
CA THR A 4 -36.17 -4.04 -14.43
C THR A 4 -35.61 -4.31 -13.05
N LEU A 5 -34.93 -3.33 -12.45
CA LEU A 5 -34.37 -3.45 -11.10
C LEU A 5 -35.36 -2.93 -10.06
N ASN A 6 -35.51 -3.68 -8.98
CA ASN A 6 -36.31 -3.33 -7.81
C ASN A 6 -35.40 -3.07 -6.60
N ALA A 7 -35.99 -2.51 -5.54
CA ALA A 7 -35.26 -2.28 -4.29
C ALA A 7 -34.72 -3.60 -3.71
N GLY A 8 -33.40 -3.65 -3.52
CA GLY A 8 -32.68 -4.83 -3.05
C GLY A 8 -31.96 -5.62 -4.14
N ASP A 9 -32.24 -5.34 -5.42
CA ASP A 9 -31.55 -5.99 -6.54
C ASP A 9 -30.12 -5.44 -6.70
N LEU A 10 -29.23 -6.30 -7.22
CA LEU A 10 -27.86 -5.95 -7.57
C LEU A 10 -27.62 -6.24 -9.05
N LEU A 11 -27.03 -5.26 -9.73
CA LEU A 11 -26.58 -5.41 -11.10
C LEU A 11 -25.07 -5.16 -11.18
N TYR A 12 -24.34 -6.15 -11.71
CA TYR A 12 -22.92 -6.04 -12.04
C TYR A 12 -22.72 -6.04 -13.55
N PHE A 13 -21.83 -5.17 -14.02
CA PHE A 13 -21.28 -5.24 -15.37
C PHE A 13 -19.82 -4.78 -15.36
N PRO A 14 -18.95 -5.37 -16.20
CA PRO A 14 -17.55 -4.99 -16.26
C PRO A 14 -17.36 -3.63 -16.95
N ARG A 15 -16.21 -2.98 -16.70
CA ARG A 15 -15.78 -1.77 -17.42
C ARG A 15 -15.85 -1.99 -18.93
N GLY A 16 -16.29 -0.96 -19.67
CA GLY A 16 -16.51 -1.03 -21.12
C GLY A 16 -17.91 -1.47 -21.55
N THR A 17 -18.79 -1.87 -20.62
CA THR A 17 -20.19 -2.16 -20.92
C THR A 17 -20.98 -0.86 -21.08
N ILE A 18 -21.44 -0.58 -22.31
CA ILE A 18 -22.38 0.52 -22.57
C ILE A 18 -23.71 0.17 -21.91
N HIS A 19 -24.27 1.11 -21.15
CA HIS A 19 -25.53 0.93 -20.46
C HIS A 19 -26.32 2.25 -20.42
N GLU A 20 -27.64 2.12 -20.37
CA GLU A 20 -28.57 3.20 -20.13
C GLU A 20 -29.64 2.73 -19.14
N GLY A 21 -30.26 3.66 -18.43
CA GLY A 21 -31.35 3.39 -17.51
C GLY A 21 -32.45 4.41 -17.69
N ARG A 22 -33.70 3.95 -17.68
CA ARG A 22 -34.89 4.80 -17.68
C ARG A 22 -35.81 4.41 -16.54
N THR A 23 -36.53 5.38 -15.99
CA THR A 23 -37.55 5.15 -14.97
C THR A 23 -38.93 5.18 -15.63
N ASP A 24 -39.85 4.37 -15.12
CA ASP A 24 -41.25 4.44 -15.55
C ASP A 24 -41.88 5.80 -15.21
N PRO A 25 -42.87 6.28 -15.97
CA PRO A 25 -43.41 7.64 -15.81
C PRO A 25 -43.96 7.98 -14.41
N GLU A 26 -44.48 6.99 -13.69
CA GLU A 26 -45.16 7.15 -12.40
C GLU A 26 -44.25 6.82 -11.20
N SER A 27 -42.96 6.59 -11.43
CA SER A 27 -42.03 6.08 -10.42
C SER A 27 -40.78 6.95 -10.31
N HIS A 28 -40.09 6.83 -9.18
CA HIS A 28 -38.74 7.35 -8.99
C HIS A 28 -37.75 6.18 -8.86
N SER A 29 -36.51 6.42 -9.26
CA SER A 29 -35.41 5.47 -9.13
C SER A 29 -34.28 6.10 -8.33
N PHE A 30 -33.82 5.41 -7.29
CA PHE A 30 -32.64 5.77 -6.51
C PHE A 30 -31.75 4.53 -6.37
N HIS A 31 -30.51 4.63 -6.81
CA HIS A 31 -29.53 3.55 -6.71
C HIS A 31 -28.17 4.11 -6.32
N ILE A 32 -27.31 3.22 -5.81
CA ILE A 32 -25.91 3.52 -5.51
C ILE A 32 -25.07 2.65 -6.45
N THR A 33 -24.19 3.29 -7.22
CA THR A 33 -23.20 2.59 -8.04
C THR A 33 -21.89 2.51 -7.27
N VAL A 34 -21.43 1.30 -7.00
CA VAL A 34 -20.11 1.06 -6.40
C VAL A 34 -19.13 0.73 -7.51
N SER A 35 -18.25 1.67 -7.84
CA SER A 35 -17.20 1.49 -8.85
C SER A 35 -15.86 1.16 -8.19
N VAL A 36 -15.17 0.14 -8.71
CA VAL A 36 -13.85 -0.32 -8.25
C VAL A 36 -12.99 -0.68 -9.46
N TYR A 37 -11.73 -1.07 -9.23
CA TYR A 37 -10.84 -1.64 -10.26
C TYR A 37 -10.39 -0.63 -11.34
N GLN A 38 -10.31 0.66 -10.98
CA GLN A 38 -9.69 1.69 -11.79
C GLN A 38 -8.16 1.64 -11.66
N HIS A 39 -7.42 1.68 -12.77
CA HIS A 39 -5.95 1.60 -12.80
C HIS A 39 -5.39 0.37 -12.04
N THR A 40 -5.98 -0.80 -12.28
CA THR A 40 -5.58 -2.08 -11.66
C THR A 40 -5.58 -3.23 -12.67
N ALA A 41 -5.07 -2.98 -13.88
CA ALA A 41 -4.84 -3.96 -14.92
C ALA A 41 -3.34 -4.31 -15.03
N TYR A 42 -3.01 -5.37 -15.77
CA TYR A 42 -1.61 -5.75 -16.02
C TYR A 42 -0.80 -4.64 -16.68
N VAL A 43 -1.43 -3.77 -17.48
CA VAL A 43 -0.75 -2.62 -18.07
C VAL A 43 -0.27 -1.65 -16.99
N ASP A 44 -1.07 -1.37 -15.95
CA ASP A 44 -0.67 -0.48 -14.85
C ASP A 44 0.52 -1.06 -14.07
N LEU A 45 0.60 -2.38 -13.93
CA LEU A 45 1.77 -3.06 -13.35
C LEU A 45 3.00 -2.97 -14.28
N LEU A 46 2.82 -3.24 -15.57
CA LEU A 46 3.90 -3.20 -16.57
C LEU A 46 4.46 -1.79 -16.78
N GLU A 47 3.63 -0.76 -16.63
CA GLU A 47 4.04 0.65 -16.66
C GLU A 47 5.04 0.99 -15.54
N HIS A 48 5.04 0.25 -14.43
CA HIS A 48 6.09 0.32 -13.41
C HIS A 48 7.27 -0.61 -13.73
N ILE A 49 7.02 -1.86 -14.13
CA ILE A 49 8.07 -2.86 -14.38
C ILE A 49 9.03 -2.42 -15.49
N LEU A 50 8.51 -1.98 -16.63
CA LEU A 50 9.32 -1.78 -17.85
C LEU A 50 10.35 -0.65 -17.69
N PRO A 51 10.02 0.54 -17.17
CA PRO A 51 11.01 1.59 -16.92
C PRO A 51 12.10 1.16 -15.93
N ASP A 52 11.71 0.55 -14.81
CA ASP A 52 12.65 0.13 -13.75
C ASP A 52 13.58 -0.99 -14.23
N ALA A 53 13.05 -1.95 -14.99
CA ALA A 53 13.83 -3.02 -15.59
C ALA A 53 14.84 -2.46 -16.59
N LEU A 54 14.44 -1.48 -17.40
CA LEU A 54 15.32 -0.85 -18.38
C LEU A 54 16.45 -0.07 -17.70
N GLN A 55 16.14 0.66 -16.62
CA GLN A 55 17.14 1.37 -15.82
C GLN A 55 18.18 0.42 -15.22
N ARG A 56 17.73 -0.71 -14.64
CA ARG A 56 18.64 -1.74 -14.10
C ARG A 56 19.47 -2.42 -15.18
N ALA A 57 18.83 -2.83 -16.27
CA ALA A 57 19.53 -3.42 -17.41
C ALA A 57 20.62 -2.48 -17.96
N ALA A 58 20.32 -1.18 -18.07
CA ALA A 58 21.27 -0.16 -18.48
C ALA A 58 22.39 0.08 -17.46
N ALA A 59 22.16 -0.11 -16.15
CA ALA A 59 23.20 -0.01 -15.12
C ALA A 59 24.13 -1.23 -15.12
N GLU A 60 23.58 -2.43 -15.30
CA GLU A 60 24.30 -3.69 -15.07
C GLU A 60 24.89 -4.31 -16.34
N SER A 61 24.29 -4.08 -17.51
CA SER A 61 24.71 -4.71 -18.77
C SER A 61 25.24 -3.70 -19.79
N VAL A 62 26.48 -3.92 -20.23
CA VAL A 62 27.10 -3.14 -21.33
C VAL A 62 26.30 -3.29 -22.62
N GLU A 63 25.62 -4.43 -22.82
CA GLU A 63 24.84 -4.69 -24.05
C GLU A 63 23.72 -3.65 -24.26
N PHE A 64 23.05 -3.25 -23.17
CA PHE A 64 22.02 -2.21 -23.19
C PHE A 64 22.61 -0.79 -23.33
N ARG A 65 23.92 -0.63 -23.12
CA ARG A 65 24.65 0.64 -23.27
C ARG A 65 25.39 0.79 -24.60
N GLN A 66 25.38 -0.24 -25.46
CA GLN A 66 26.03 -0.17 -26.76
C GLN A 66 25.40 0.93 -27.62
N GLY A 67 26.25 1.69 -28.33
CA GLY A 67 25.78 2.70 -29.27
C GLY A 67 25.00 2.08 -30.42
N LEU A 68 23.97 2.79 -30.90
CA LEU A 68 23.25 2.39 -32.11
C LEU A 68 24.18 2.39 -33.34
N PRO A 69 23.92 1.56 -34.36
CA PRO A 69 24.69 1.58 -35.59
C PRO A 69 24.74 2.97 -36.24
N LEU A 70 25.89 3.33 -36.80
CA LEU A 70 26.04 4.59 -37.52
C LEU A 70 25.04 4.66 -38.68
N ASN A 71 24.45 5.83 -38.89
CA ASN A 71 23.47 6.09 -39.96
C ASN A 71 22.19 5.22 -39.88
N TYR A 72 21.83 4.65 -38.73
CA TYR A 72 20.62 3.82 -38.59
C TYR A 72 19.33 4.51 -39.10
N LEU A 73 19.25 5.85 -39.00
CA LEU A 73 18.14 6.67 -39.51
C LEU A 73 17.93 6.58 -41.04
N LYS A 74 18.92 6.13 -41.82
CA LYS A 74 18.76 5.84 -43.25
C LYS A 74 17.94 4.58 -43.52
N HIS A 75 17.76 3.73 -42.50
CA HIS A 75 17.18 2.39 -42.62
C HIS A 75 15.97 2.18 -41.69
N LEU A 76 15.80 3.02 -40.68
CA LEU A 76 14.73 2.98 -39.69
C LEU A 76 13.86 4.25 -39.74
N GLY A 77 12.73 4.21 -39.04
CA GLY A 77 11.74 5.29 -39.02
C GLY A 77 10.60 5.10 -40.03
N CYS A 78 9.59 5.98 -39.95
CA CYS A 78 8.34 5.88 -40.70
C CYS A 78 8.57 5.83 -42.23
N VAL A 79 9.49 6.65 -42.76
CA VAL A 79 9.83 6.67 -44.20
C VAL A 79 10.45 5.36 -44.69
N ASN A 80 11.10 4.61 -43.79
CA ASN A 80 11.79 3.36 -44.10
C ASN A 80 11.09 2.13 -43.49
N SER A 81 9.80 2.22 -43.14
CA SER A 81 9.07 1.12 -42.47
C SER A 81 9.06 -0.17 -43.28
N ASP A 82 8.98 -0.04 -44.60
CA ASP A 82 8.83 -1.15 -45.55
C ASP A 82 10.17 -1.54 -46.20
N SER A 83 11.24 -0.84 -45.83
CA SER A 83 12.60 -1.10 -46.30
C SER A 83 13.06 -2.49 -45.85
N GLN A 84 13.70 -3.25 -46.75
CA GLN A 84 14.20 -4.61 -46.47
C GLN A 84 15.73 -4.65 -46.39
N THR A 85 16.36 -3.59 -45.89
CA THR A 85 17.82 -3.53 -45.78
C THR A 85 18.33 -4.40 -44.63
N LYS A 86 19.55 -4.92 -44.79
CA LYS A 86 20.21 -5.73 -43.76
C LYS A 86 20.34 -4.96 -42.45
N GLU A 87 20.67 -3.67 -42.50
CA GLU A 87 20.84 -2.81 -41.34
C GLU A 87 19.55 -2.68 -40.52
N ARG A 88 18.39 -2.64 -41.18
CA ARG A 88 17.09 -2.61 -40.49
C ARG A 88 16.84 -3.93 -39.78
N ALA A 89 17.09 -5.05 -40.46
CA ALA A 89 16.94 -6.38 -39.89
C ALA A 89 17.87 -6.56 -38.67
N ASP A 90 19.13 -6.15 -38.78
CA ASP A 90 20.13 -6.26 -37.72
C ASP A 90 19.72 -5.46 -36.47
N VAL A 91 19.27 -4.20 -36.62
CA VAL A 91 18.78 -3.42 -35.47
C VAL A 91 17.48 -4.00 -34.89
N THR A 92 16.54 -4.44 -35.73
CA THR A 92 15.27 -5.03 -35.26
C THR A 92 15.52 -6.30 -34.45
N ASN A 93 16.38 -7.19 -34.96
CA ASN A 93 16.77 -8.41 -34.28
C ASN A 93 17.49 -8.12 -32.96
N LYS A 94 18.37 -7.10 -32.94
CA LYS A 94 19.04 -6.66 -31.71
C LYS A 94 18.04 -6.13 -30.68
N VAL A 95 17.08 -5.30 -31.08
CA VAL A 95 16.02 -4.80 -30.18
C VAL A 95 15.18 -5.95 -29.62
N GLN A 96 14.75 -6.90 -30.46
CA GLN A 96 14.01 -8.08 -30.00
C GLN A 96 14.79 -8.90 -28.98
N SER A 97 16.09 -9.14 -29.26
CA SER A 97 16.98 -9.83 -28.32
C SER A 97 17.08 -9.08 -26.99
N LEU A 98 17.29 -7.76 -27.02
CA LEU A 98 17.34 -6.93 -25.80
C LEU A 98 16.03 -6.95 -25.03
N MET A 99 14.88 -6.92 -25.71
CA MET A 99 13.56 -7.03 -25.07
C MET A 99 13.36 -8.38 -24.38
N MET A 100 13.84 -9.47 -24.99
CA MET A 100 13.81 -10.80 -24.35
C MET A 100 14.72 -10.84 -23.12
N THR A 101 15.91 -10.24 -23.21
CA THR A 101 16.83 -10.13 -22.07
C THR A 101 16.27 -9.23 -20.97
N LEU A 102 15.49 -8.19 -21.31
CA LEU A 102 14.91 -7.26 -20.34
C LEU A 102 14.03 -7.96 -19.29
N ILE A 103 13.42 -9.10 -19.64
CA ILE A 103 12.59 -9.91 -18.75
C ILE A 103 13.38 -10.35 -17.50
N SER A 104 14.69 -10.63 -17.63
CA SER A 104 15.50 -11.02 -16.46
C SER A 104 15.78 -9.88 -15.49
N TYR A 105 15.51 -8.64 -15.90
CA TYR A 105 15.62 -7.44 -15.08
C TYR A 105 14.25 -6.98 -14.55
N ALA A 106 13.16 -7.71 -14.80
CA ALA A 106 11.86 -7.35 -14.26
C ALA A 106 11.79 -7.61 -12.74
N ASP A 107 11.27 -6.65 -11.98
CA ASP A 107 10.94 -6.83 -10.57
C ASP A 107 9.46 -6.60 -10.37
N VAL A 108 8.75 -7.70 -10.21
CA VAL A 108 7.29 -7.71 -10.05
C VAL A 108 6.91 -7.23 -8.66
N ASP A 109 7.72 -7.53 -7.65
CA ASP A 109 7.42 -7.22 -6.25
C ASP A 109 7.56 -5.71 -6.01
N GLN A 110 8.64 -5.08 -6.49
CA GLN A 110 8.81 -3.63 -6.42
C GLN A 110 7.69 -2.88 -7.16
N ALA A 111 7.27 -3.38 -8.33
CA ALA A 111 6.14 -2.79 -9.06
C ALA A 111 4.82 -2.96 -8.30
N ALA A 112 4.59 -4.11 -7.67
CA ALA A 112 3.43 -4.35 -6.83
C ALA A 112 3.44 -3.44 -5.59
N ASP A 113 4.61 -3.13 -5.02
CA ASP A 113 4.75 -2.16 -3.92
C ASP A 113 4.40 -0.74 -4.35
N LYS A 114 4.77 -0.31 -5.56
CA LYS A 114 4.35 1.00 -6.11
C LYS A 114 2.83 1.10 -6.24
N LEU A 115 2.17 0.05 -6.75
CA LEU A 115 0.71 -0.02 -6.77
C LEU A 115 0.12 -0.07 -5.35
N GLY A 116 0.75 -0.81 -4.45
CA GLY A 116 0.35 -0.91 -3.04
C GLY A 116 0.43 0.40 -2.29
N ARG A 117 1.48 1.21 -2.52
CA ARG A 117 1.61 2.59 -2.02
C ARG A 117 0.45 3.44 -2.51
N LYS A 118 0.19 3.44 -3.81
CA LYS A 118 -0.95 4.17 -4.38
C LYS A 118 -2.27 3.73 -3.76
N PHE A 119 -2.46 2.43 -3.53
CA PHE A 119 -3.64 1.90 -2.85
C PHE A 119 -3.76 2.41 -1.40
N MET A 120 -2.67 2.53 -0.64
CA MET A 120 -2.71 3.15 0.69
C MET A 120 -3.21 4.59 0.62
N TYR A 121 -2.78 5.37 -0.37
CA TYR A 121 -3.19 6.75 -0.54
C TYR A 121 -4.65 6.90 -1.01
N ASP A 122 -5.09 6.05 -1.94
CA ASP A 122 -6.45 6.08 -2.49
C ASP A 122 -7.52 5.54 -1.53
N SER A 123 -7.11 4.79 -0.50
CA SER A 123 -8.03 4.12 0.42
C SER A 123 -8.75 5.09 1.35
N MET A 124 -10.02 4.81 1.66
CA MET A 124 -10.66 5.42 2.82
C MET A 124 -10.02 4.92 4.13
N PRO A 125 -10.04 5.72 5.21
CA PRO A 125 -9.60 5.24 6.51
C PRO A 125 -10.48 4.08 7.01
N PRO A 126 -9.90 3.08 7.72
CA PRO A 126 -10.67 1.95 8.22
C PRO A 126 -11.79 2.37 9.18
N VAL A 127 -12.97 1.77 9.00
CA VAL A 127 -14.07 1.91 9.96
C VAL A 127 -13.87 0.92 11.10
N LEU A 128 -13.87 1.46 12.34
CA LEU A 128 -13.65 0.69 13.56
C LEU A 128 -14.97 0.20 14.15
N ALA A 129 -15.01 -1.06 14.57
CA ALA A 129 -16.14 -1.56 15.35
C ALA A 129 -16.12 -0.97 16.78
N LYS A 130 -17.29 -0.78 17.39
CA LYS A 130 -17.42 -0.18 18.74
C LYS A 130 -16.61 -0.90 19.83
N LYS A 131 -16.41 -2.21 19.69
CA LYS A 131 -15.59 -3.00 20.63
C LYS A 131 -14.10 -2.82 20.34
N GLU A 132 -13.73 -2.76 19.06
CA GLU A 132 -12.35 -2.68 18.63
C GLU A 132 -11.72 -1.34 18.98
N ILE A 133 -12.45 -0.23 18.77
CA ILE A 133 -11.93 1.12 19.04
C ILE A 133 -11.50 1.32 20.51
N ARG A 134 -12.08 0.54 21.44
CA ARG A 134 -11.73 0.58 22.87
C ARG A 134 -10.38 -0.03 23.20
N HIS A 135 -9.76 -0.74 22.27
CA HIS A 135 -8.44 -1.35 22.41
C HIS A 135 -7.53 -0.81 21.30
N THR A 136 -7.66 0.49 21.01
CA THR A 136 -6.80 1.23 20.07
C THR A 136 -6.40 2.55 20.73
N SER A 137 -5.33 3.18 20.26
CA SER A 137 -4.88 4.50 20.73
C SER A 137 -5.98 5.56 20.76
N LYS A 138 -7.04 5.42 19.94
CA LYS A 138 -8.16 6.37 19.88
C LYS A 138 -8.97 6.48 21.16
N LEU A 139 -9.09 5.41 21.95
CA LEU A 139 -9.88 5.41 23.21
C LEU A 139 -9.20 4.71 24.38
N ASP A 140 -8.11 3.99 24.14
CA ASP A 140 -7.34 3.27 25.16
C ASP A 140 -5.99 3.93 25.46
N GLY A 141 -5.72 5.08 24.83
CA GLY A 141 -4.52 5.88 25.04
C GLY A 141 -4.72 7.03 26.03
N ASP A 142 -3.67 7.85 26.15
CA ASP A 142 -3.64 9.06 26.96
C ASP A 142 -4.67 10.08 26.48
N PHE A 143 -5.31 10.79 27.41
CA PHE A 143 -6.15 11.93 27.07
C PHE A 143 -5.98 13.09 28.04
N MET A 144 -6.08 14.31 27.50
CA MET A 144 -6.00 15.53 28.30
C MET A 144 -7.40 15.99 28.73
N LYS A 145 -7.58 16.23 30.04
CA LYS A 145 -8.79 16.82 30.61
C LYS A 145 -8.42 17.87 31.64
N SER A 146 -8.91 19.10 31.45
CA SER A 146 -8.63 20.23 32.35
C SER A 146 -7.14 20.49 32.58
N GLY A 147 -6.31 20.32 31.54
CA GLY A 147 -4.86 20.54 31.61
C GLY A 147 -4.06 19.42 32.31
N LYS A 148 -4.70 18.30 32.69
CA LYS A 148 -4.03 17.10 33.22
C LYS A 148 -4.17 15.94 32.23
N ILE A 149 -3.12 15.12 32.13
CA ILE A 149 -3.11 13.89 31.32
C ILE A 149 -3.63 12.76 32.19
N PHE A 150 -4.51 11.93 31.63
CA PHE A 150 -5.09 10.74 32.27
C PHE A 150 -4.86 9.53 31.37
N ASN A 151 -4.98 8.33 31.96
CA ASN A 151 -4.89 7.05 31.25
C ASN A 151 -3.57 6.89 30.50
N ARG A 152 -2.45 7.23 31.17
CA ARG A 152 -1.11 7.00 30.63
C ARG A 152 -0.88 5.51 30.49
N VAL A 153 -0.75 5.04 29.26
CA VAL A 153 -0.56 3.62 28.98
C VAL A 153 0.73 3.40 28.20
N GLU A 154 1.37 2.26 28.43
CA GLU A 154 2.52 1.83 27.68
C GLU A 154 2.27 0.42 27.12
N VAL A 155 2.78 0.18 25.92
CA VAL A 155 2.74 -1.16 25.32
C VAL A 155 3.96 -1.94 25.81
N GLY A 156 3.73 -2.89 26.71
CA GLY A 156 4.75 -3.76 27.28
C GLY A 156 5.16 -4.92 26.35
N MET A 157 6.22 -5.64 26.72
CA MET A 157 6.71 -6.81 25.99
C MET A 157 5.72 -7.98 25.97
N ASP A 158 4.96 -8.13 27.05
CA ASP A 158 3.90 -9.13 27.24
C ASP A 158 2.58 -8.73 26.56
N THR A 159 2.47 -7.48 26.12
CA THR A 159 1.25 -7.00 25.46
C THR A 159 1.04 -7.73 24.15
N GLN A 160 -0.16 -8.25 23.96
CA GLN A 160 -0.54 -8.94 22.75
C GLN A 160 -1.18 -7.97 21.76
N VAL A 161 -0.60 -7.84 20.58
CA VAL A 161 -1.03 -6.92 19.53
C VAL A 161 -1.33 -7.65 18.22
N ARG A 162 -2.21 -7.08 17.42
CA ARG A 162 -2.43 -7.46 16.02
C ARG A 162 -2.59 -6.23 15.15
N LEU A 163 -2.41 -6.36 13.84
CA LEU A 163 -2.77 -5.30 12.91
C LEU A 163 -4.25 -4.96 13.01
N LEU A 164 -4.57 -3.67 12.84
CA LEU A 164 -5.94 -3.20 12.79
C LEU A 164 -6.72 -3.88 11.66
N ARG A 165 -6.17 -3.83 10.46
CA ARG A 165 -6.63 -4.55 9.26
C ARG A 165 -5.40 -5.06 8.52
N TYR A 166 -5.55 -6.12 7.74
CA TYR A 166 -4.45 -6.61 6.89
C TYR A 166 -3.93 -5.53 5.94
N HIS A 167 -4.85 -4.76 5.34
CA HIS A 167 -4.55 -3.70 4.38
C HIS A 167 -4.56 -2.28 4.99
N CYS A 168 -4.17 -2.12 6.25
CA CYS A 168 -4.00 -0.78 6.83
C CYS A 168 -2.60 -0.19 6.61
N LEU A 169 -1.66 -1.00 6.12
CA LEU A 169 -0.28 -0.59 5.85
C LEU A 169 0.32 -1.31 4.63
N ARG A 170 1.34 -0.71 4.03
CA ARG A 170 2.19 -1.29 2.98
C ARG A 170 3.65 -0.91 3.22
N LEU A 171 4.50 -1.92 3.30
CA LEU A 171 5.95 -1.73 3.36
C LEU A 171 6.49 -1.53 1.95
N VAL A 172 7.33 -0.51 1.76
CA VAL A 172 7.95 -0.18 0.46
C VAL A 172 9.41 0.20 0.71
N VAL A 173 10.31 -0.39 -0.07
CA VAL A 173 11.73 -0.03 -0.05
C VAL A 173 11.98 1.01 -1.14
N GLU A 174 12.40 2.21 -0.73
CA GLU A 174 12.73 3.32 -1.62
C GLU A 174 14.21 3.67 -1.44
N GLU A 175 15.02 3.31 -2.44
CA GLU A 175 16.48 3.44 -2.43
C GLU A 175 17.08 2.78 -1.17
N ASP A 176 17.55 3.57 -0.22
CA ASP A 176 18.16 3.11 1.03
C ASP A 176 17.23 3.26 2.26
N THR A 177 15.95 3.56 2.05
CA THR A 177 14.98 3.77 3.12
C THR A 177 13.81 2.80 3.04
N VAL A 178 13.36 2.32 4.20
CA VAL A 178 12.16 1.49 4.30
C VAL A 178 11.03 2.35 4.82
N LYS A 179 9.99 2.53 4.00
CA LYS A 179 8.79 3.30 4.34
C LYS A 179 7.61 2.39 4.54
N LEU A 180 6.86 2.65 5.60
CA LEU A 180 5.62 1.98 5.92
C LEU A 180 4.47 2.95 5.64
N TYR A 181 3.88 2.88 4.45
CA TYR A 181 2.71 3.66 4.08
C TYR A 181 1.47 3.11 4.78
N TYR A 182 0.53 3.97 5.16
CA TYR A 182 -0.69 3.56 5.85
C TYR A 182 -1.89 4.45 5.52
N ASN A 183 -3.09 4.00 5.88
CA ASN A 183 -4.35 4.67 5.52
C ASN A 183 -5.24 5.07 6.71
N THR A 184 -4.81 4.84 7.96
CA THR A 184 -5.62 5.16 9.16
C THR A 184 -5.87 6.64 9.39
N ASP A 185 -4.97 7.48 8.87
CA ASP A 185 -5.03 8.94 8.94
C ASP A 185 -5.56 9.59 7.65
N ASN A 186 -5.97 8.79 6.65
CA ASN A 186 -6.55 9.33 5.42
C ASN A 186 -7.87 10.07 5.70
N ALA A 187 -8.13 11.13 4.92
CA ALA A 187 -9.44 11.77 4.91
C ALA A 187 -10.53 10.85 4.32
N LYS A 188 -11.79 11.13 4.68
CA LYS A 188 -12.96 10.54 4.00
C LYS A 188 -13.21 11.15 2.62
N VAL A 189 -12.61 12.31 2.35
CA VAL A 189 -12.58 12.95 1.04
C VAL A 189 -11.38 12.42 0.30
N TYR A 190 -11.58 12.00 -0.96
CA TYR A 190 -10.51 11.45 -1.79
C TYR A 190 -9.33 12.43 -1.89
N HIS A 191 -8.14 11.98 -1.51
CA HIS A 191 -6.90 12.79 -1.46
C HIS A 191 -7.04 14.09 -0.66
N GLY A 192 -7.86 14.08 0.39
CA GLY A 192 -8.05 15.24 1.27
C GLY A 192 -6.87 15.51 2.21
N GLU A 193 -5.99 14.52 2.39
CA GLU A 193 -4.71 14.63 3.11
C GLU A 193 -3.58 14.18 2.18
N GLU A 194 -2.33 14.47 2.55
CA GLU A 194 -1.15 13.94 1.85
C GLU A 194 -0.91 12.45 2.17
N GLU A 195 0.00 11.80 1.42
CA GLU A 195 0.42 10.42 1.68
C GLU A 195 1.05 10.28 3.07
N GLN A 196 0.57 9.30 3.85
CA GLN A 196 1.04 9.05 5.21
C GLN A 196 2.00 7.86 5.24
N PHE A 197 3.15 8.02 5.89
CA PHE A 197 4.11 6.94 6.09
C PHE A 197 4.94 7.10 7.37
N LEU A 198 5.48 5.99 7.85
CA LEU A 198 6.55 5.95 8.86
C LEU A 198 7.85 5.50 8.19
N VAL A 199 8.98 6.06 8.62
CA VAL A 199 10.30 5.55 8.22
C VAL A 199 10.74 4.55 9.29
N ILE A 200 11.08 3.33 8.89
CA ILE A 200 11.54 2.29 9.81
C ILE A 200 12.92 1.77 9.41
N SER A 201 13.66 1.24 10.38
CA SER A 201 14.92 0.53 10.10
C SER A 201 14.65 -0.76 9.32
N ASN A 202 15.55 -1.12 8.40
CA ASN A 202 15.46 -2.39 7.68
C ASN A 202 15.50 -3.62 8.61
N GLU A 203 16.14 -3.49 9.78
CA GLU A 203 16.19 -4.52 10.83
C GLU A 203 14.81 -4.81 11.46
N LEU A 204 13.84 -3.91 11.28
CA LEU A 204 12.47 -4.03 11.79
C LEU A 204 11.48 -4.58 10.76
N THR A 205 11.90 -4.72 9.49
CA THR A 205 11.10 -5.35 8.42
C THR A 205 10.57 -6.75 8.80
N PRO A 206 11.35 -7.65 9.44
CA PRO A 206 10.85 -8.95 9.88
C PRO A 206 9.68 -8.84 10.87
N CYS A 207 9.64 -7.82 11.72
CA CYS A 207 8.55 -7.58 12.67
C CYS A 207 7.24 -7.26 11.96
N ILE A 208 7.27 -6.37 10.96
CA ILE A 208 6.11 -6.05 10.12
C ILE A 208 5.62 -7.31 9.38
N LYS A 209 6.54 -8.09 8.82
CA LYS A 209 6.22 -9.36 8.15
C LYS A 209 5.56 -10.37 9.10
N LYS A 210 6.03 -10.48 10.34
CA LYS A 210 5.41 -11.32 11.37
C LYS A 210 3.98 -10.86 11.67
N LEU A 211 3.76 -9.57 11.88
CA LEU A 211 2.43 -9.00 12.13
C LEU A 211 1.46 -9.25 10.96
N GLN A 212 1.90 -9.07 9.72
CA GLN A 212 1.08 -9.34 8.53
C GLN A 212 0.74 -10.82 8.38
N ASN A 213 1.72 -11.71 8.57
CA ASN A 213 1.51 -13.17 8.43
C ASN A 213 0.67 -13.77 9.56
N SER A 214 0.66 -13.13 10.73
CA SER A 214 -0.12 -13.56 11.88
C SER A 214 -1.53 -12.98 11.90
N TYR A 215 -1.82 -11.89 11.18
CA TYR A 215 -3.17 -11.33 11.14
C TYR A 215 -4.23 -12.37 10.69
N PRO A 216 -5.37 -12.50 11.39
CA PRO A 216 -5.89 -11.62 12.45
C PRO A 216 -5.50 -12.01 13.88
N GLU A 217 -4.63 -13.00 14.08
CA GLU A 217 -4.21 -13.46 15.40
C GLU A 217 -3.33 -12.44 16.12
N PHE A 218 -3.42 -12.44 17.45
CA PHE A 218 -2.57 -11.62 18.30
C PHE A 218 -1.20 -12.25 18.50
N VAL A 219 -0.18 -11.41 18.59
CA VAL A 219 1.22 -11.77 18.82
C VAL A 219 1.74 -10.93 19.99
N ALA A 220 2.45 -11.54 20.93
CA ALA A 220 3.12 -10.78 22.01
C ALA A 220 4.27 -9.95 21.42
N VAL A 221 4.50 -8.75 21.95
CA VAL A 221 5.59 -7.88 21.47
C VAL A 221 6.95 -8.57 21.60
N GLU A 222 7.16 -9.35 22.65
CA GLU A 222 8.39 -10.13 22.87
C GLU A 222 8.68 -11.12 21.72
N ASP A 223 7.64 -11.69 21.11
CA ASP A 223 7.72 -12.69 20.03
C ASP A 223 8.01 -12.07 18.65
N LEU A 224 8.10 -10.74 18.55
CA LEU A 224 8.48 -10.09 17.31
C LEU A 224 9.97 -10.37 17.00
N PRO A 225 10.30 -10.72 15.74
CA PRO A 225 11.65 -11.14 15.33
C PRO A 225 12.63 -9.96 15.23
N ASN A 226 13.05 -9.44 16.38
CA ASN A 226 14.16 -8.51 16.54
C ASN A 226 14.80 -8.72 17.93
N GLU A 227 16.12 -8.71 17.99
CA GLU A 227 16.89 -8.96 19.22
C GLU A 227 16.86 -7.77 20.18
N ASP A 228 16.72 -6.54 19.66
CA ASP A 228 16.66 -5.32 20.43
C ASP A 228 15.23 -5.07 20.93
N GLY A 229 15.02 -5.33 22.22
CA GLY A 229 13.76 -5.06 22.89
C GLY A 229 13.33 -3.59 22.80
N ILE A 230 14.26 -2.64 22.84
CA ILE A 230 13.91 -1.21 22.78
C ILE A 230 13.35 -0.86 21.40
N GLN A 231 13.97 -1.37 20.33
CA GLN A 231 13.47 -1.15 18.97
C GLN A 231 12.10 -1.82 18.74
N LYS A 232 11.87 -3.01 19.33
CA LYS A 232 10.55 -3.66 19.29
C LYS A 232 9.48 -2.81 19.95
N ALA A 233 9.74 -2.33 21.17
CA ALA A 233 8.82 -1.47 21.90
C ALA A 233 8.52 -0.18 21.12
N GLN A 234 9.55 0.50 20.61
CA GLN A 234 9.39 1.72 19.83
C GLN A 234 8.55 1.50 18.58
N LEU A 235 8.85 0.45 17.80
CA LEU A 235 8.08 0.12 16.60
C LEU A 235 6.60 -0.08 16.95
N VAL A 236 6.31 -0.87 17.98
CA VAL A 236 4.93 -1.17 18.37
C VAL A 236 4.21 0.08 18.90
N ALA A 237 4.90 0.92 19.66
CA ALA A 237 4.38 2.21 20.12
C ALA A 237 4.02 3.11 18.92
N ASP A 238 4.92 3.28 17.95
CA ASP A 238 4.68 4.09 16.76
C ASP A 238 3.46 3.58 15.96
N LEU A 239 3.36 2.26 15.77
CA LEU A 239 2.23 1.65 15.09
C LEU A 239 0.92 1.81 15.88
N TRP A 240 0.98 1.69 17.21
CA TRP A 240 -0.16 1.88 18.10
C TRP A 240 -0.67 3.32 18.04
N GLU A 241 0.21 4.31 18.17
CA GLU A 241 -0.13 5.73 18.12
C GLU A 241 -0.82 6.10 16.80
N ARG A 242 -0.34 5.56 15.67
CA ARG A 242 -0.97 5.72 14.34
C ARG A 242 -2.26 4.91 14.15
N GLY A 243 -2.70 4.20 15.18
CA GLY A 243 -3.91 3.38 15.15
C GLY A 243 -3.82 2.17 14.24
N LEU A 244 -2.61 1.68 13.95
CA LEU A 244 -2.35 0.54 13.07
C LEU A 244 -2.45 -0.80 13.81
N LEU A 245 -2.52 -0.76 15.14
CA LEU A 245 -2.62 -1.94 16.00
C LEU A 245 -3.89 -1.94 16.85
N VAL A 246 -4.26 -3.14 17.29
CA VAL A 246 -5.28 -3.41 18.30
C VAL A 246 -4.65 -4.30 19.36
N THR A 247 -4.91 -4.02 20.64
CA THR A 247 -4.44 -4.82 21.78
C THR A 247 -5.47 -5.88 22.18
N ASN A 248 -4.99 -6.99 22.76
CA ASN A 248 -5.85 -8.07 23.25
C ASN A 248 -6.47 -7.75 24.62
N GLY A 249 -7.18 -6.63 24.70
CA GLY A 249 -7.72 -6.09 25.94
C GLY A 249 -7.21 -4.67 26.20
N PRO A 250 -7.80 -3.96 27.18
CA PRO A 250 -7.39 -2.62 27.54
C PRO A 250 -5.98 -2.63 28.14
N LEU A 251 -5.19 -1.61 27.80
CA LEU A 251 -3.91 -1.37 28.45
C LEU A 251 -4.11 -0.88 29.89
N LEU A 252 -3.23 -1.30 30.79
CA LEU A 252 -3.28 -0.88 32.18
C LEU A 252 -2.62 0.50 32.32
N PRO A 253 -3.26 1.47 32.98
CA PRO A 253 -2.64 2.76 33.25
C PRO A 253 -1.40 2.58 34.13
N ILE A 254 -0.34 3.32 33.80
CA ILE A 254 0.81 3.48 34.69
C ILE A 254 0.30 4.18 35.94
N SER A 255 0.50 3.56 37.11
CA SER A 255 0.20 4.21 38.39
C SER A 255 1.14 5.40 38.56
N ASP A 256 0.60 6.61 38.69
CA ASP A 256 1.37 7.77 39.12
C ASP A 256 1.87 7.52 40.56
N GLU A 257 3.09 6.98 40.72
CA GLU A 257 3.82 7.11 41.98
C GLU A 257 4.25 8.58 42.13
N SER A 258 3.34 9.44 42.58
CA SER A 258 3.59 10.71 43.29
C SER A 258 2.32 11.56 43.37
N GLY A 259 1.46 11.21 44.32
CA GLY A 259 0.67 12.18 45.04
C GLY A 259 0.97 11.98 46.51
N ASP A 260 2.00 12.66 47.00
CA ASP A 260 2.24 12.80 48.44
C ASP A 260 0.91 13.10 49.12
N GLU A 261 0.52 12.21 50.03
CA GLU A 261 -0.34 12.54 51.15
C GLU A 261 0.43 13.55 52.01
N ASP A 262 0.37 14.83 51.66
CA ASP A 262 0.73 15.92 52.56
C ASP A 262 -0.55 16.68 52.91
N ASP A 263 -1.03 16.36 54.13
CA ASP A 263 -1.87 17.11 55.09
C ASP A 263 -3.06 18.00 54.60
#